data_AF-A0A1V3WUK9-F1
#
_entry.id   AF-A0A1V3WUK9-F1
#
_cell.length_a   1.000
_cell.length_b   1.000
_cell.length_c   1.000
_cell.angle_alpha   90.00
_cell.angle_beta   90.00
_cell.angle_gamma   90.00
#
_symmetry.space_group_name_H-M   'P 1'
#
loop_
_entity.id
_entity.type
_entity.pdbx_description
1 polymer ?
#
loop_
_entity_poly.entity_id
_entity_poly.type
_entity_poly.pdbx_seq_one_letter_code
_entity_poly.pdbx_strand_id
1 'polypeptide(L)'
;MAFEKPTPVTQLTLELRLATMMTGGVSLAVWIAGVARELNLLAQASQWRRAGGTFPTNSRLTTESTASLRLYAQLIDLLDMIVDIDILSGTSGGGINAALLASSRISGADLGGLRDLWLDLGSLTDLLRDPRDEFTPSLLYGDEKLFATLATQLPRLEIGPFPPAEFPGGIRIPSTTLYITTTLLSGEASSFTDSFGTRVQYVNRRGLFTFTEADLTDKGIASALALAARSSASFPSRSSPRSCPS
;
A
#
# COMPACT_ATOMS: atom_id res chain seq x y z
N MET A 1 20.09 29.66 -3.55
CA MET A 1 20.39 29.46 -2.12
C MET A 1 20.48 27.96 -1.87
N ALA A 2 21.47 27.50 -1.10
CA ALA A 2 21.64 26.08 -0.85
C ALA A 2 20.45 25.55 -0.05
N PHE A 3 19.71 24.62 -0.65
CA PHE A 3 18.58 23.91 -0.03
C PHE A 3 19.12 22.87 0.96
N GLU A 4 19.77 23.34 2.02
CA GLU A 4 20.47 22.47 2.96
C GLU A 4 19.65 22.15 4.20
N LYS A 5 18.74 23.03 4.63
CA LYS A 5 17.90 22.83 5.82
C LYS A 5 16.49 23.35 5.57
N PRO A 6 15.45 22.65 6.05
CA PRO A 6 14.08 23.12 5.90
C PRO A 6 13.79 24.28 6.86
N THR A 7 12.85 25.13 6.48
CA THR A 7 12.22 26.08 7.41
C THR A 7 11.53 25.32 8.55
N PRO A 8 11.62 25.73 9.82
CA PRO A 8 10.92 25.03 10.90
C PRO A 8 9.41 24.96 10.67
N VAL A 9 8.81 23.78 10.89
CA VAL A 9 7.35 23.61 10.83
C VAL A 9 6.70 24.36 11.99
N THR A 10 5.62 25.08 11.71
CA THR A 10 4.85 25.86 12.69
C THR A 10 3.40 25.39 12.73
N GLN A 11 2.59 25.98 13.61
CA GLN A 11 1.14 25.74 13.62
C GLN A 11 0.41 26.28 12.37
N LEU A 12 1.07 27.15 11.60
CA LEU A 12 0.53 27.73 10.37
C LEU A 12 0.89 26.92 9.12
N THR A 13 1.83 25.98 9.23
CA THR A 13 2.25 25.12 8.11
C THR A 13 1.07 24.26 7.64
N LEU A 14 0.84 24.23 6.32
CA LEU A 14 -0.27 23.53 5.70
C LEU A 14 -0.07 22.01 5.78
N GLU A 15 -1.08 21.27 6.24
CA GLU A 15 -1.09 19.80 6.22
C GLU A 15 -1.94 19.30 5.03
N LEU A 16 -1.30 18.68 4.04
CA LEU A 16 -1.96 18.00 2.93
C LEU A 16 -2.12 16.51 3.26
N ARG A 17 -3.36 16.03 3.29
CA ARG A 17 -3.69 14.63 3.54
C ARG A 17 -4.20 13.97 2.27
N LEU A 18 -3.59 12.84 1.95
CA LEU A 18 -3.89 12.10 0.72
C LEU A 18 -4.64 10.81 1.04
N ALA A 19 -5.81 10.68 0.44
CA ALA A 19 -6.52 9.42 0.29
C ALA A 19 -6.22 8.83 -1.10
N THR A 20 -5.77 7.58 -1.14
CA THR A 20 -5.36 6.91 -2.39
C THR A 20 -6.21 5.69 -2.68
N MET A 21 -6.50 5.46 -3.97
CA MET A 21 -7.16 4.27 -4.47
C MET A 21 -6.33 3.66 -5.59
N MET A 22 -5.93 2.41 -5.43
CA MET A 22 -5.08 1.67 -6.35
C MET A 22 -5.89 0.54 -7.00
N THR A 23 -6.21 0.70 -8.29
CA THR A 23 -7.01 -0.27 -9.05
C THR A 23 -6.25 -1.56 -9.34
N GLY A 24 -6.98 -2.65 -9.57
CA GLY A 24 -6.39 -3.95 -9.93
C GLY A 24 -5.98 -4.03 -11.41
N GLY A 25 -5.25 -5.10 -11.75
CA GLY A 25 -4.75 -5.40 -13.10
C GLY A 25 -3.26 -5.71 -13.09
N VAL A 26 -2.86 -6.88 -13.60
CA VAL A 26 -1.47 -7.37 -13.52
C VAL A 26 -0.47 -6.49 -14.26
N SER A 27 -0.76 -6.07 -15.50
CA SER A 27 0.11 -5.19 -16.28
C SER A 27 0.19 -3.76 -15.71
N LEU A 28 -0.89 -3.30 -15.07
CA LEU A 28 -0.95 -1.98 -14.44
C LEU A 28 -0.23 -1.93 -13.09
N ALA A 29 0.02 -3.08 -12.46
CA ALA A 29 0.60 -3.15 -11.12
C ALA A 29 2.01 -2.56 -11.04
N VAL A 30 2.83 -2.73 -12.09
CA VAL A 30 4.18 -2.13 -12.19
C VAL A 30 4.09 -0.60 -12.25
N TRP A 31 3.14 -0.07 -12.99
CA TRP A 31 2.92 1.38 -13.08
C TRP A 31 2.44 1.95 -11.75
N ILE A 32 1.47 1.29 -11.10
CA ILE A 32 0.99 1.66 -9.77
C ILE A 32 2.13 1.61 -8.75
N ALA A 33 3.06 0.66 -8.87
CA ALA A 33 4.24 0.59 -8.03
C ALA A 33 5.15 1.81 -8.19
N GLY A 34 5.31 2.30 -9.42
CA GLY A 34 6.00 3.57 -9.69
C GLY A 34 5.31 4.76 -9.01
N VAL A 35 3.98 4.84 -9.07
CA VAL A 35 3.22 5.88 -8.37
C VAL A 35 3.37 5.74 -6.85
N ALA A 36 3.29 4.53 -6.30
CA ALA A 36 3.50 4.27 -4.88
C ALA A 36 4.93 4.65 -4.44
N ARG A 37 5.92 4.45 -5.30
CA ARG A 37 7.30 4.89 -5.07
C ARG A 37 7.40 6.42 -4.98
N GLU A 38 6.81 7.15 -5.91
CA GLU A 38 6.82 8.62 -5.87
C GLU A 38 6.09 9.17 -4.63
N LEU A 39 4.97 8.57 -4.24
CA LEU A 39 4.26 8.89 -3.00
C LEU A 39 5.10 8.59 -1.74
N ASN A 40 5.86 7.50 -1.75
CA ASN A 40 6.81 7.17 -0.69
C ASN A 40 7.94 8.21 -0.60
N LEU A 41 8.51 8.66 -1.73
CA LEU A 41 9.51 9.73 -1.75
C LEU A 41 8.94 11.08 -1.27
N LEU A 42 7.70 11.41 -1.65
CA LEU A 42 6.98 12.58 -1.15
C LEU A 42 6.77 12.53 0.36
N ALA A 43 6.38 11.37 0.89
CA ALA A 43 6.24 11.16 2.33
C ALA A 43 7.58 11.32 3.06
N GLN A 44 8.67 10.76 2.52
CA GLN A 44 10.04 10.91 3.04
C GLN A 44 10.48 12.39 3.05
N ALA A 45 10.19 13.15 1.99
CA ALA A 45 10.42 14.60 1.95
C ALA A 45 9.62 15.34 3.03
N SER A 46 8.37 14.93 3.27
CA SER A 46 7.60 15.49 4.39
C SER A 46 8.18 15.11 5.74
N GLN A 47 8.74 13.91 5.93
CA GLN A 47 9.40 13.53 7.18
C GLN A 47 10.66 14.35 7.41
N TRP A 48 11.46 14.60 6.37
CA TRP A 48 12.59 15.53 6.43
C TRP A 48 12.15 16.94 6.86
N ARG A 49 11.06 17.47 6.27
CA ARG A 49 10.49 18.78 6.64
C ARG A 49 10.16 18.84 8.14
N ARG A 50 9.57 17.77 8.70
CA ARG A 50 9.19 17.69 10.12
C ARG A 50 10.39 17.52 11.04
N ALA A 51 11.31 16.61 10.71
CA ALA A 51 12.48 16.30 11.52
C ALA A 51 13.51 17.45 11.50
N GLY A 52 13.61 18.15 10.39
CA GLY A 52 14.66 19.12 10.14
C GLY A 52 16.00 18.47 9.77
N GLY A 53 17.04 19.29 9.72
CA GLY A 53 18.41 18.84 9.45
C GLY A 53 18.78 18.80 7.97
N THR A 54 19.98 18.29 7.70
CA THR A 54 20.57 18.26 6.36
C THR A 54 20.21 17.00 5.61
N PHE A 55 20.12 17.11 4.28
CA PHE A 55 19.98 15.93 3.43
C PHE A 55 21.13 14.93 3.66
N PRO A 56 20.84 13.64 3.89
CA PRO A 56 21.88 12.66 4.08
C PRO A 56 22.69 12.51 2.79
N THR A 57 24.01 12.59 2.93
CA THR A 57 24.97 12.40 1.83
C THR A 57 25.16 10.93 1.48
N ASN A 58 24.88 10.02 2.42
CA ASN A 58 25.05 8.56 2.27
C ASN A 58 23.69 7.83 2.26
N SER A 59 22.78 8.22 1.35
CA SER A 59 21.55 7.46 1.14
C SER A 59 21.77 6.35 0.11
N ARG A 60 21.11 5.20 0.28
CA ARG A 60 21.11 4.10 -0.70
C ARG A 60 20.16 4.33 -1.89
N LEU A 61 19.56 5.52 -1.98
CA LEU A 61 18.67 5.88 -3.07
C LEU A 61 19.44 5.96 -4.39
N THR A 62 18.76 5.63 -5.48
CA THR A 62 19.30 5.89 -6.82
C THR A 62 19.46 7.40 -7.06
N THR A 63 20.25 7.77 -8.06
CA THR A 63 20.43 9.18 -8.46
C THR A 63 19.10 9.85 -8.79
N GLU A 64 18.22 9.15 -9.50
CA GLU A 64 16.89 9.62 -9.89
C GLU A 64 15.97 9.77 -8.68
N SER A 65 15.95 8.77 -7.79
CA SER A 65 15.16 8.82 -6.55
C SER A 65 15.62 9.98 -5.65
N THR A 66 16.94 10.22 -5.59
CA THR A 66 17.52 11.36 -4.86
C THR A 66 17.10 12.70 -5.48
N ALA A 67 17.08 12.78 -6.81
CA ALA A 67 16.61 13.97 -7.52
C ALA A 67 15.13 14.25 -7.26
N SER A 68 14.26 13.23 -7.41
CA SER A 68 12.83 13.34 -7.10
C SER A 68 12.58 13.75 -5.63
N LEU A 69 13.25 13.10 -4.69
CA LEU A 69 13.15 13.43 -3.25
C LEU A 69 13.52 14.89 -2.97
N ARG A 70 14.61 15.39 -3.57
CA ARG A 70 15.03 16.79 -3.43
C ARG A 70 14.00 17.75 -4.03
N LEU A 71 13.43 17.42 -5.18
CA LEU A 71 12.37 18.23 -5.80
C LEU A 71 11.12 18.31 -4.91
N TYR A 72 10.67 17.17 -4.37
CA TYR A 72 9.53 17.15 -3.44
C TYR A 72 9.83 17.94 -2.17
N ALA A 73 11.01 17.78 -1.59
CA ALA A 73 11.40 18.53 -0.41
C ALA A 73 11.43 20.04 -0.67
N GLN A 74 12.00 20.47 -1.80
CA GLN A 74 11.99 21.88 -2.22
C GLN A 74 10.58 22.43 -2.38
N LEU A 75 9.70 21.66 -3.02
CA LEU A 75 8.32 22.06 -3.23
C LEU A 75 7.55 22.18 -1.91
N ILE A 76 7.67 21.19 -1.03
CA ILE A 76 7.01 21.17 0.28
C ILE A 76 7.53 22.32 1.17
N ASP A 77 8.83 22.60 1.15
CA ASP A 77 9.44 23.72 1.88
C ASP A 77 8.95 25.06 1.35
N LEU A 78 8.95 25.24 0.03
CA LEU A 78 8.49 26.47 -0.64
C LEU A 78 7.01 26.78 -0.37
N LEU A 79 6.17 25.75 -0.33
CA LEU A 79 4.73 25.88 -0.09
C LEU A 79 4.36 25.95 1.39
N ASP A 80 5.34 25.93 2.30
CA ASP A 80 5.15 25.76 3.74
C ASP A 80 4.14 24.65 4.07
N MET A 81 4.42 23.46 3.56
CA MET A 81 3.55 22.30 3.63
C MET A 81 4.20 21.15 4.42
N ILE A 82 3.37 20.23 4.91
CA ILE A 82 3.71 18.83 5.19
C ILE A 82 2.67 17.94 4.50
N VAL A 83 3.07 16.74 4.08
CA VAL A 83 2.19 15.78 3.41
C VAL A 83 2.11 14.50 4.24
N ASP A 84 0.92 13.93 4.34
CA ASP A 84 0.72 12.60 4.92
C ASP A 84 -0.29 11.79 4.10
N ILE A 85 -0.17 10.46 4.16
CA ILE A 85 -1.06 9.53 3.48
C ILE A 85 -1.83 8.76 4.54
N ASP A 86 -3.09 9.13 4.75
CA ASP A 86 -3.90 8.64 5.85
C ASP A 86 -4.87 7.54 5.43
N ILE A 87 -5.38 7.57 4.20
CA ILE A 87 -6.31 6.56 3.70
C ILE A 87 -5.74 5.90 2.44
N LEU A 88 -5.66 4.58 2.45
CA LEU A 88 -5.25 3.78 1.30
C LEU A 88 -6.31 2.75 0.99
N SER A 89 -6.58 2.53 -0.28
CA SER A 89 -7.44 1.46 -0.73
C SER A 89 -6.88 0.79 -1.97
N GLY A 90 -7.10 -0.52 -2.10
CA GLY A 90 -6.68 -1.22 -3.30
C GLY A 90 -7.32 -2.57 -3.49
N THR A 91 -7.18 -3.08 -4.71
CA THR A 91 -7.68 -4.40 -5.11
C THR A 91 -6.67 -5.13 -5.99
N SER A 92 -6.56 -6.45 -5.85
CA SER A 92 -5.59 -7.29 -6.56
C SER A 92 -4.16 -6.70 -6.47
N GLY A 93 -3.46 -6.51 -7.59
CA GLY A 93 -2.13 -5.90 -7.62
C GLY A 93 -2.08 -4.46 -7.06
N GLY A 94 -3.18 -3.70 -7.17
CA GLY A 94 -3.30 -2.41 -6.51
C GLY A 94 -3.38 -2.52 -4.98
N GLY A 95 -4.02 -3.58 -4.47
CA GLY A 95 -4.06 -3.88 -3.03
C GLY A 95 -2.68 -4.18 -2.44
N ILE A 96 -1.81 -4.85 -3.22
CA ILE A 96 -0.42 -5.10 -2.86
C ILE A 96 0.36 -3.78 -2.74
N ASN A 97 0.27 -2.92 -3.76
CA ASN A 97 0.95 -1.62 -3.74
C ASN A 97 0.42 -0.72 -2.61
N ALA A 98 -0.89 -0.75 -2.33
CA ALA A 98 -1.48 -0.01 -1.23
C ALA A 98 -0.99 -0.54 0.13
N ALA A 99 -0.86 -1.85 0.29
CA ALA A 99 -0.30 -2.46 1.48
C ALA A 99 1.18 -2.09 1.71
N LEU A 100 1.99 -2.12 0.66
CA LEU A 100 3.41 -1.74 0.71
C LEU A 100 3.57 -0.25 1.05
N LEU A 101 2.78 0.62 0.43
CA LEU A 101 2.77 2.05 0.74
C LEU A 101 2.33 2.32 2.19
N ALA A 102 1.24 1.70 2.64
CA ALA A 102 0.76 1.81 4.03
C ALA A 102 1.82 1.34 5.03
N SER A 103 2.44 0.19 4.78
CA SER A 103 3.53 -0.34 5.63
C SER A 103 4.74 0.60 5.64
N SER A 104 5.17 1.11 4.48
CA SER A 104 6.29 2.06 4.37
C SER A 104 6.05 3.36 5.11
N ARG A 105 4.80 3.81 5.17
CA ARG A 105 4.43 5.02 5.89
C ARG A 105 4.67 4.84 7.39
N ILE A 106 4.32 3.67 7.93
CA ILE A 106 4.49 3.33 9.35
C ILE A 106 5.95 3.05 9.71
N SER A 107 6.66 2.29 8.88
CA SER A 107 8.04 1.88 9.16
C SER A 107 9.10 2.90 8.72
N GLY A 108 8.73 3.85 7.86
CA GLY A 108 9.67 4.70 7.13
C GLY A 108 10.47 3.95 6.07
N ALA A 109 10.04 2.76 5.66
CA ALA A 109 10.75 1.96 4.67
C ALA A 109 10.82 2.64 3.30
N ASP A 110 11.91 2.38 2.59
CA ASP A 110 12.11 2.79 1.21
C ASP A 110 11.46 1.78 0.25
N LEU A 111 10.69 2.29 -0.71
CA LEU A 111 10.03 1.47 -1.71
C LEU A 111 10.82 1.35 -3.03
N GLY A 112 12.14 1.62 -3.04
CA GLY A 112 12.97 1.53 -4.23
C GLY A 112 13.00 0.15 -4.88
N GLY A 113 12.88 -0.91 -4.08
CA GLY A 113 12.85 -2.30 -4.55
C GLY A 113 11.52 -2.76 -5.16
N LEU A 114 10.48 -1.92 -5.20
CA LEU A 114 9.17 -2.31 -5.73
C LEU A 114 9.23 -2.76 -7.19
N ARG A 115 10.04 -2.09 -8.02
CA ARG A 115 10.15 -2.45 -9.43
C ARG A 115 10.63 -3.89 -9.59
N ASP A 116 11.71 -4.25 -8.89
CA ASP A 116 12.30 -5.59 -8.98
C ASP A 116 11.36 -6.62 -8.38
N LEU A 117 10.70 -6.30 -7.25
CA LEU A 117 9.64 -7.13 -6.68
C LEU A 117 8.54 -7.44 -7.71
N TRP A 118 8.08 -6.43 -8.46
CA TRP A 118 7.06 -6.62 -9.48
C TRP A 118 7.56 -7.30 -10.75
N LEU A 119 8.84 -7.16 -11.11
CA LEU A 119 9.44 -7.94 -12.20
C LEU A 119 9.54 -9.43 -11.83
N ASP A 120 9.94 -9.72 -10.59
CA ASP A 120 9.98 -11.08 -10.05
C ASP A 120 8.57 -11.66 -9.96
N LEU A 121 7.60 -10.92 -9.43
CA LEU A 121 6.20 -11.34 -9.38
C LEU A 121 5.58 -11.48 -10.78
N GLY A 122 5.91 -10.59 -11.72
CA GLY A 122 5.47 -10.64 -13.11
C GLY A 122 5.91 -11.92 -13.79
N SER A 123 7.19 -12.27 -13.65
CA SER A 123 7.75 -13.57 -14.07
C SER A 123 7.02 -14.76 -13.45
N LEU A 124 6.62 -14.64 -12.17
CA LEU A 124 5.84 -15.66 -11.47
C LEU A 124 4.38 -15.77 -11.93
N THR A 125 3.76 -14.67 -12.37
CA THR A 125 2.41 -14.68 -12.97
C THR A 125 2.40 -15.09 -14.43
N ASP A 126 3.49 -14.85 -15.16
CA ASP A 126 3.70 -15.28 -16.56
C ASP A 126 3.98 -16.78 -16.69
N LEU A 127 4.18 -17.48 -15.56
CA LEU A 127 4.04 -18.94 -15.44
C LEU A 127 2.56 -19.32 -15.52
N LEU A 128 1.99 -19.14 -16.72
CA LEU A 128 0.68 -19.65 -17.10
C LEU A 128 0.61 -21.16 -16.85
N ARG A 129 -0.52 -21.64 -16.31
CA ARG A 129 -0.84 -23.07 -16.19
C ARG A 129 -0.70 -23.74 -17.56
N ASP A 130 -0.11 -24.93 -17.61
CA ASP A 130 -0.32 -25.79 -18.78
C ASP A 130 -1.81 -26.19 -18.77
N PRO A 131 -2.56 -26.03 -19.87
CA PRO A 131 -3.96 -26.45 -19.95
C PRO A 131 -4.22 -27.94 -19.65
N ARG A 132 -3.17 -28.74 -19.43
CA ARG A 132 -3.22 -30.18 -19.08
C ARG A 132 -3.08 -30.48 -17.59
N ASP A 133 -2.89 -29.49 -16.72
CA ASP A 133 -2.76 -29.71 -15.28
C ASP A 133 -4.08 -30.18 -14.62
N GLU A 134 -4.01 -31.20 -13.75
CA GLU A 134 -5.17 -31.72 -13.00
C GLU A 134 -5.83 -30.62 -12.15
N PHE A 135 -7.17 -30.62 -12.15
CA PHE A 135 -8.03 -29.60 -11.55
C PHE A 135 -7.69 -29.31 -10.08
N THR A 136 -6.99 -28.21 -9.82
CA THR A 136 -6.97 -27.53 -8.51
C THR A 136 -7.81 -26.24 -8.55
N PRO A 137 -8.41 -25.81 -7.43
CA PRO A 137 -9.46 -24.82 -7.45
C PRO A 137 -9.03 -23.42 -7.88
N SER A 138 -7.79 -22.94 -7.68
CA SER A 138 -7.38 -21.59 -8.10
C SER A 138 -6.99 -21.53 -9.58
N LEU A 139 -7.29 -20.42 -10.27
CA LEU A 139 -6.92 -20.20 -11.67
C LEU A 139 -5.44 -19.79 -11.84
N LEU A 140 -4.77 -19.32 -10.79
CA LEU A 140 -3.37 -18.89 -10.82
C LEU A 140 -2.47 -19.93 -10.12
N TYR A 141 -1.35 -20.38 -10.73
CA TYR A 141 -0.29 -21.15 -10.03
C TYR A 141 0.52 -20.25 -9.08
N GLY A 142 0.42 -18.92 -9.25
CA GLY A 142 1.27 -17.94 -8.58
C GLY A 142 0.84 -17.52 -7.18
N ASP A 143 -0.33 -17.91 -6.67
CA ASP A 143 -0.91 -17.34 -5.45
C ASP A 143 -0.13 -17.69 -4.17
N GLU A 144 0.39 -18.91 -4.07
CA GLU A 144 1.23 -19.34 -2.94
C GLU A 144 2.61 -18.69 -3.00
N LYS A 145 3.16 -18.54 -4.22
CA LYS A 145 4.42 -17.84 -4.42
C LYS A 145 4.29 -16.34 -4.19
N LEU A 146 3.19 -15.70 -4.61
CA LEU A 146 2.91 -14.29 -4.36
C LEU A 146 2.77 -14.02 -2.86
N PHE A 147 2.04 -14.88 -2.15
CA PHE A 147 1.97 -14.84 -0.69
C PHE A 147 3.35 -15.00 -0.04
N ALA A 148 4.11 -16.02 -0.44
CA ALA A 148 5.44 -16.29 0.11
C ALA A 148 6.44 -15.16 -0.18
N THR A 149 6.42 -14.63 -1.41
CA THR A 149 7.27 -13.50 -1.82
C THR A 149 6.93 -12.26 -1.00
N LEU A 150 5.65 -11.88 -0.88
CA LEU A 150 5.26 -10.71 -0.07
C LEU A 150 5.64 -10.90 1.40
N ALA A 151 5.33 -12.05 2.00
CA ALA A 151 5.67 -12.35 3.39
C ALA A 151 7.19 -12.32 3.65
N THR A 152 8.00 -12.65 2.65
CA THR A 152 9.47 -12.67 2.76
C THR A 152 10.09 -11.30 2.48
N GLN A 153 9.54 -10.53 1.55
CA GLN A 153 10.13 -9.27 1.08
C GLN A 153 9.71 -8.07 1.91
N LEU A 154 8.47 -8.03 2.43
CA LEU A 154 7.99 -6.94 3.31
C LEU A 154 8.95 -6.70 4.50
N PRO A 155 9.39 -7.72 5.26
CA PRO A 155 10.33 -7.52 6.37
C PRO A 155 11.74 -7.12 5.96
N ARG A 156 12.08 -7.25 4.66
CA ARG A 156 13.41 -6.94 4.11
C ARG A 156 13.50 -5.54 3.51
N LEU A 157 12.39 -4.81 3.45
CA LEU A 157 12.40 -3.43 2.98
C LEU A 157 13.32 -2.60 3.88
N GLU A 158 14.27 -1.92 3.24
CA GLU A 158 15.25 -1.11 3.95
C GLU A 158 14.60 0.16 4.48
N ILE A 159 15.13 0.69 5.58
CA ILE A 159 14.67 1.98 6.11
C ILE A 159 15.11 3.09 5.15
N GLY A 160 14.19 3.99 4.82
CA GLY A 160 14.46 5.15 3.99
C GLY A 160 15.33 6.20 4.70
N PRO A 161 15.72 7.27 3.98
CA PRO A 161 16.62 8.29 4.52
C PRO A 161 16.04 9.07 5.70
N PHE A 162 14.71 9.16 5.81
CA PHE A 162 14.02 9.93 6.83
C PHE A 162 12.97 9.05 7.52
N PRO A 163 13.28 8.50 8.72
CA PRO A 163 12.31 7.72 9.47
C PRO A 163 11.11 8.58 9.88
N PRO A 164 9.98 7.96 10.26
CA PRO A 164 8.79 8.70 10.65
C PRO A 164 9.10 9.61 11.84
N ALA A 165 8.87 10.91 11.66
CA ALA A 165 9.04 11.92 12.69
C ALA A 165 7.69 12.28 13.32
N GLU A 166 7.72 12.62 14.61
CA GLU A 166 6.52 13.07 15.32
C GLU A 166 5.96 14.36 14.70
N PHE A 167 4.64 14.53 14.81
CA PHE A 167 4.02 15.79 14.42
C PHE A 167 4.42 16.90 15.39
N PRO A 168 4.84 18.07 14.88
CA PRO A 168 5.18 19.21 15.73
C PRO A 168 4.05 19.56 16.70
N GLY A 169 4.40 19.65 17.99
CA GLY A 169 3.48 19.97 19.08
C GLY A 169 2.76 18.76 19.72
N GLY A 170 2.95 17.53 19.25
CA GLY A 170 2.38 16.33 19.88
C GLY A 170 0.85 16.26 19.89
N ILE A 171 0.17 17.17 19.18
CA ILE A 171 -1.30 17.32 19.21
C ILE A 171 -1.99 16.24 18.37
N ARG A 172 -1.28 15.60 17.44
CA ARG A 172 -1.88 14.68 16.47
C ARG A 172 -1.15 13.35 16.42
N ILE A 173 -1.91 12.30 16.69
CA ILE A 173 -1.52 10.92 16.42
C ILE A 173 -1.81 10.69 14.94
N PRO A 174 -0.81 10.35 14.12
CA PRO A 174 -1.10 9.88 12.79
C PRO A 174 -2.04 8.67 12.82
N SER A 175 -2.90 8.58 11.81
CA SER A 175 -3.81 7.45 11.65
C SER A 175 -3.82 7.05 10.20
N THR A 176 -3.19 5.94 9.89
CA THR A 176 -3.26 5.28 8.59
C THR A 176 -4.30 4.16 8.62
N THR A 177 -5.20 4.16 7.63
CA THR A 177 -6.16 3.07 7.41
C THR A 177 -6.03 2.54 5.99
N LEU A 178 -5.90 1.22 5.88
CA LEU A 178 -5.79 0.50 4.62
C LEU A 178 -7.03 -0.38 4.41
N TYR A 179 -7.62 -0.24 3.22
CA TYR A 179 -8.76 -1.01 2.75
C TYR A 179 -8.35 -1.90 1.58
N ILE A 180 -8.41 -3.22 1.75
CA ILE A 180 -8.19 -4.16 0.64
C ILE A 180 -9.52 -4.83 0.28
N THR A 181 -10.01 -4.57 -0.93
CA THR A 181 -11.29 -5.10 -1.40
C THR A 181 -11.10 -6.47 -2.03
N THR A 182 -11.97 -7.42 -1.69
CA THR A 182 -11.99 -8.79 -2.22
C THR A 182 -13.41 -9.20 -2.62
N THR A 183 -13.55 -10.30 -3.35
CA THR A 183 -14.86 -10.89 -3.66
C THR A 183 -15.06 -12.15 -2.80
N LEU A 184 -16.11 -12.16 -1.99
CA LEU A 184 -16.51 -13.33 -1.20
C LEU A 184 -17.13 -14.40 -2.11
N LEU A 185 -16.60 -15.62 -2.03
CA LEU A 185 -17.11 -16.78 -2.76
C LEU A 185 -18.47 -17.26 -2.21
N SER A 186 -18.62 -17.25 -0.88
CA SER A 186 -19.91 -17.41 -0.21
C SER A 186 -20.43 -16.01 0.12
N GLY A 187 -21.34 -15.50 -0.70
CA GLY A 187 -21.90 -14.17 -0.48
C GLY A 187 -22.88 -14.16 0.68
N GLU A 188 -23.00 -13.02 1.34
CA GLU A 188 -23.91 -12.82 2.46
C GLU A 188 -25.30 -12.47 1.92
N ALA A 189 -26.32 -13.21 2.35
CA ALA A 189 -27.70 -12.88 2.01
C ALA A 189 -28.06 -11.54 2.66
N SER A 190 -28.21 -10.51 1.84
CA SER A 190 -28.58 -9.16 2.25
C SER A 190 -29.97 -8.83 1.72
N SER A 191 -30.69 -7.94 2.41
CA SER A 191 -31.96 -7.43 1.89
C SER A 191 -32.06 -5.93 2.11
N PHE A 192 -32.65 -5.24 1.15
CA PHE A 192 -33.07 -3.85 1.33
C PHE A 192 -34.56 -3.73 1.01
N THR A 193 -35.19 -2.69 1.54
CA THR A 193 -36.59 -2.38 1.24
C THR A 193 -36.59 -1.19 0.29
N ASP A 194 -37.19 -1.35 -0.88
CA ASP A 194 -37.32 -0.25 -1.82
C ASP A 194 -38.36 0.77 -1.36
N SER A 195 -38.47 1.89 -2.08
CA SER A 195 -39.43 2.96 -1.79
C SER A 195 -40.90 2.53 -1.94
N PHE A 196 -41.16 1.33 -2.46
CA PHE A 196 -42.49 0.74 -2.61
C PHE A 196 -42.80 -0.31 -1.52
N GLY A 197 -41.90 -0.50 -0.54
CA GLY A 197 -42.08 -1.46 0.55
C GLY A 197 -41.74 -2.90 0.19
N THR A 198 -41.18 -3.15 -1.00
CA THR A 198 -40.80 -4.49 -1.45
C THR A 198 -39.43 -4.84 -0.88
N ARG A 199 -39.36 -5.97 -0.17
CA ARG A 199 -38.09 -6.51 0.35
C ARG A 199 -37.36 -7.25 -0.77
N VAL A 200 -36.34 -6.62 -1.33
CA VAL A 200 -35.47 -7.22 -2.37
C VAL A 200 -34.32 -7.94 -1.68
N GLN A 201 -34.22 -9.25 -1.90
CA GLN A 201 -33.08 -10.04 -1.45
C GLN A 201 -31.99 -10.06 -2.52
N TYR A 202 -30.76 -9.84 -2.11
CA TYR A 202 -29.58 -9.95 -2.97
C TYR A 202 -28.43 -10.59 -2.21
N VAL A 203 -27.50 -11.18 -2.93
CA VAL A 203 -26.30 -11.78 -2.34
C VAL A 203 -25.16 -10.77 -2.44
N ASN A 204 -24.73 -10.23 -1.29
CA ASN A 204 -23.58 -9.34 -1.24
C ASN A 204 -22.29 -10.16 -1.29
N ARG A 205 -21.51 -10.00 -2.35
CA ARG A 205 -20.21 -10.67 -2.51
C ARG A 205 -19.03 -9.75 -2.26
N ARG A 206 -19.24 -8.54 -1.73
CA ARG A 206 -18.14 -7.63 -1.40
C ARG A 206 -17.50 -8.06 -0.08
N GLY A 207 -16.22 -8.38 -0.11
CA GLY A 207 -15.40 -8.52 1.08
C GLY A 207 -14.45 -7.33 1.21
N LEU A 208 -14.17 -6.94 2.44
CA LEU A 208 -13.31 -5.81 2.76
C LEU A 208 -12.41 -6.20 3.93
N PHE A 209 -11.10 -6.23 3.69
CA PHE A 209 -10.12 -6.26 4.77
C PHE A 209 -9.80 -4.82 5.14
N THR A 210 -9.86 -4.51 6.45
CA THR A 210 -9.50 -3.21 6.99
C THR A 210 -8.32 -3.41 7.93
N PHE A 211 -7.28 -2.61 7.73
CA PHE A 211 -6.10 -2.59 8.59
C PHE A 211 -5.90 -1.17 9.10
N THR A 212 -5.87 -1.02 10.41
CA THR A 212 -5.59 0.23 11.11
C THR A 212 -4.09 0.41 11.31
N GLU A 213 -3.67 1.59 11.76
CA GLU A 213 -2.27 1.85 12.10
C GLU A 213 -1.73 0.86 13.14
N ALA A 214 -2.56 0.48 14.14
CA ALA A 214 -2.19 -0.53 15.13
C ALA A 214 -1.91 -1.89 14.48
N ASP A 215 -2.75 -2.32 13.53
CA ASP A 215 -2.54 -3.56 12.79
C ASP A 215 -1.26 -3.49 11.95
N LEU A 216 -1.03 -2.36 11.28
CA LEU A 216 0.14 -2.12 10.43
C LEU A 216 1.47 -2.05 11.19
N THR A 217 1.44 -1.78 12.50
CA THR A 217 2.62 -1.84 13.37
C THR A 217 2.97 -3.26 13.85
N ASP A 218 2.05 -4.22 13.72
CA ASP A 218 2.30 -5.60 14.16
C ASP A 218 3.37 -6.27 13.27
N LYS A 219 4.35 -6.92 13.90
CA LYS A 219 5.40 -7.70 13.20
C LYS A 219 4.83 -8.86 12.38
N GLY A 220 3.65 -9.36 12.73
CA GLY A 220 2.95 -10.43 12.00
C GLY A 220 2.11 -9.95 10.80
N ILE A 221 2.00 -8.64 10.58
CA ILE A 221 1.04 -8.07 9.61
C ILE A 221 1.31 -8.50 8.17
N ALA A 222 2.56 -8.82 7.84
CA ALA A 222 2.95 -9.23 6.48
C ALA A 222 2.14 -10.43 5.98
N SER A 223 1.84 -11.41 6.84
CA SER A 223 1.00 -12.56 6.47
C SER A 223 -0.45 -12.17 6.24
N ALA A 224 -1.01 -11.26 7.05
CA ALA A 224 -2.39 -10.81 6.89
C ALA A 224 -2.57 -9.92 5.65
N LEU A 225 -1.62 -9.03 5.37
CA LEU A 225 -1.60 -8.22 4.14
C LEU A 225 -1.45 -9.10 2.89
N ALA A 226 -0.55 -10.08 2.94
CA ALA A 226 -0.39 -11.04 1.85
C ALA A 226 -1.65 -11.88 1.64
N LEU A 227 -2.34 -12.28 2.71
CA LEU A 227 -3.62 -12.98 2.63
C LEU A 227 -4.72 -12.10 2.01
N ALA A 228 -4.85 -10.85 2.45
CA ALA A 228 -5.82 -9.91 1.91
C ALA A 228 -5.57 -9.61 0.43
N ALA A 229 -4.31 -9.37 0.06
CA ALA A 229 -3.87 -9.20 -1.33
C ALA A 229 -4.23 -10.43 -2.18
N ARG A 230 -3.92 -11.64 -1.71
CA ARG A 230 -4.27 -12.89 -2.38
C ARG A 230 -5.78 -13.01 -2.59
N SER A 231 -6.57 -12.80 -1.54
CA SER A 231 -8.03 -12.86 -1.60
C SER A 231 -8.57 -11.83 -2.60
N SER A 232 -7.97 -10.63 -2.69
CA SER A 232 -8.38 -9.59 -3.65
C SER A 232 -8.04 -9.90 -5.11
N ALA A 233 -7.05 -10.76 -5.37
CA ALA A 233 -6.65 -11.18 -6.71
C ALA A 233 -7.41 -12.41 -7.23
N SER A 234 -8.19 -13.07 -6.38
CA SER A 234 -8.95 -14.28 -6.72
C SER A 234 -10.25 -13.91 -7.46
N PHE A 235 -10.27 -14.02 -8.79
CA PHE A 235 -11.47 -13.76 -9.61
C PHE A 235 -12.50 -14.91 -9.54
N PRO A 236 -13.82 -14.65 -9.50
CA PRO A 236 -14.83 -15.69 -9.34
C PRO A 236 -15.19 -16.34 -10.68
N SER A 237 -14.45 -17.38 -11.04
CA SER A 237 -14.94 -18.52 -11.86
C SER A 237 -14.04 -19.76 -11.75
N ARG A 238 -13.42 -19.99 -10.58
CA ARG A 238 -12.81 -21.26 -10.13
C ARG A 238 -12.15 -20.99 -8.77
N SER A 239 -12.77 -21.47 -7.68
CA SER A 239 -12.11 -22.04 -6.50
C SER A 239 -13.07 -22.33 -5.35
N SER A 240 -12.78 -23.39 -4.59
CA SER A 240 -13.47 -23.88 -3.38
C SER A 240 -12.99 -23.12 -2.12
N PRO A 241 -13.79 -23.01 -1.04
CA PRO A 241 -13.62 -22.00 0.01
C PRO A 241 -12.50 -22.33 1.01
N ARG A 242 -11.91 -21.29 1.62
CA ARG A 242 -11.18 -21.40 2.89
C ARG A 242 -11.98 -20.67 3.97
N SER A 243 -12.24 -21.38 5.07
CA SER A 243 -12.87 -20.87 6.28
C SER A 243 -11.86 -20.10 7.15
N CYS A 244 -12.20 -18.89 7.57
CA CYS A 244 -11.61 -18.28 8.76
C CYS A 244 -12.48 -18.66 9.97
N PRO A 245 -11.91 -19.14 11.09
CA PRO A 245 -12.68 -19.28 12.31
C PRO A 245 -13.00 -17.90 12.89
N SER A 246 -14.20 -17.79 13.45
CA SER A 246 -14.76 -16.67 14.20
C SER A 246 -13.94 -16.30 15.43
#